data_AF-V9ESZ0-F1
#
_entry.id   AF-V9ESZ0-F1
#
_cell.length_a   1.000
_cell.length_b   1.000
_cell.length_c   1.000
_cell.angle_alpha   90.00
_cell.angle_beta   90.00
_cell.angle_gamma   90.00
#
_symmetry.space_group_name_H-M   'P 1'
#
loop_
_entity.id
_entity.type
_entity.pdbx_description
1 polymer ?
#
loop_
_entity_poly.entity_id
_entity_poly.type
_entity_poly.pdbx_seq_one_letter_code
_entity_poly.pdbx_strand_id
1 'polypeptide(L)'
;MVARAAAKKGSVWLSDPSTYPLLCALGAATLLCAATGVRHLTTSPDVKWDREVRKHPDMALKDRSEWRSHRKYISSLHSNAVNAYHDK
;
A
#
# COMPACT_ATOMS: atom_id res chain seq x y z
N MET A 1 31.82 -35.07 -0.10
CA MET A 1 30.69 -35.65 -0.86
C MET A 1 29.45 -34.82 -0.57
N VAL A 2 29.05 -33.93 -1.49
CA VAL A 2 27.77 -33.20 -1.38
C VAL A 2 26.69 -34.16 -1.87
N ALA A 3 26.00 -34.80 -0.94
CA ALA A 3 24.82 -35.59 -1.26
C ALA A 3 23.73 -34.64 -1.78
N ARG A 4 23.51 -34.61 -3.10
CA ARG A 4 22.24 -34.14 -3.65
C ARG A 4 21.17 -35.14 -3.23
N ALA A 5 20.66 -34.97 -2.01
CA ALA A 5 19.50 -35.70 -1.54
C ALA A 5 18.37 -35.47 -2.55
N ALA A 6 17.84 -36.58 -3.07
CA ALA A 6 16.82 -36.63 -4.11
C ALA A 6 15.74 -35.57 -3.89
N ALA A 7 15.42 -34.80 -4.95
CA ALA A 7 14.38 -33.78 -4.93
C ALA A 7 13.05 -34.41 -4.47
N LYS A 8 12.71 -34.24 -3.18
CA LYS A 8 11.39 -34.59 -2.67
C LYS A 8 10.39 -33.71 -3.39
N LYS A 9 9.29 -34.32 -3.88
CA LYS A 9 8.14 -33.65 -4.52
C LYS A 9 7.33 -32.78 -3.53
N GLY A 10 7.98 -32.14 -2.56
CA GLY A 10 7.40 -31.21 -1.60
C GLY A 10 8.01 -29.82 -1.79
N SER A 11 7.23 -28.77 -1.51
CA SER A 11 7.74 -27.40 -1.54
C SER A 11 8.90 -27.26 -0.56
N VAL A 12 10.11 -27.08 -1.10
CA VAL A 12 11.35 -26.86 -0.33
C VAL A 12 11.19 -25.70 0.66
N TRP A 13 10.39 -24.71 0.28
CA TRP A 13 10.10 -23.51 1.08
C TRP A 13 9.17 -23.76 2.26
N LEU A 14 8.27 -24.75 2.18
CA LEU A 14 7.30 -25.04 3.24
C LEU A 14 7.77 -26.17 4.17
N SER A 15 8.81 -26.91 3.76
CA SER A 15 9.35 -28.01 4.56
C SER A 15 10.25 -27.58 5.71
N ASP A 16 10.86 -26.39 5.65
CA ASP A 16 11.81 -25.91 6.66
C ASP A 16 11.17 -24.84 7.56
N PRO A 17 11.07 -25.06 8.89
CA PRO A 17 10.59 -24.08 9.86
C PRO A 17 11.32 -22.72 9.80
N SER A 18 12.60 -22.72 9.43
CA SER A 18 13.41 -21.50 9.32
C SER A 18 12.95 -20.55 8.20
N THR A 19 12.13 -21.05 7.27
CA THR A 19 11.67 -20.32 6.09
C THR A 19 10.39 -19.51 6.37
N TYR A 20 9.60 -19.86 7.39
CA TYR A 20 8.35 -19.15 7.72
C TYR A 20 8.54 -17.67 8.09
N PRO A 21 9.56 -17.26 8.88
CA PRO A 21 9.83 -15.85 9.14
C PRO A 21 10.09 -15.05 7.85
N LEU A 22 10.78 -15.64 6.87
CA LEU A 22 11.04 -15.00 5.56
C LEU A 22 9.75 -14.85 4.76
N LEU A 23 8.91 -15.89 4.73
CA LEU A 23 7.61 -15.84 4.07
C LEU A 23 6.67 -14.83 4.74
N CYS A 24 6.69 -14.73 6.07
CA CYS A 24 5.97 -13.69 6.81
C CYS A 24 6.43 -12.28 6.41
N ALA A 25 7.74 -12.03 6.32
CA ALA A 25 8.25 -10.72 5.92
C ALA A 25 7.85 -10.37 4.47
N LEU A 26 7.97 -11.32 3.54
CA LEU A 26 7.52 -11.15 2.15
C LEU A 26 6.01 -10.92 2.06
N GLY A 27 5.22 -11.69 2.81
CA GLY A 27 3.77 -11.52 2.90
C GLY A 27 3.38 -10.15 3.44
N ALA A 28 4.03 -9.70 4.52
CA ALA A 28 3.79 -8.37 5.07
C ALA A 28 4.14 -7.25 4.06
N ALA A 29 5.29 -7.35 3.39
CA ALA A 29 5.71 -6.36 2.40
C ALA A 29 4.75 -6.30 1.20
N THR A 30 4.33 -7.45 0.67
CA THR A 30 3.39 -7.51 -0.46
C THR A 30 2.02 -6.97 -0.08
N LEU A 31 1.49 -7.33 1.10
CA LEU A 31 0.23 -6.80 1.61
C LEU A 31 0.29 -5.29 1.82
N LEU A 32 1.36 -4.76 2.40
CA LEU A 32 1.52 -3.31 2.58
C LEU A 32 1.58 -2.58 1.23
N CYS A 33 2.37 -3.09 0.28
CA CYS A 33 2.46 -2.53 -1.06
C CYS A 33 1.09 -2.51 -1.75
N ALA A 34 0.41 -3.65 -1.81
CA ALA A 34 -0.91 -3.77 -2.42
C ALA A 34 -1.93 -2.84 -1.73
N ALA A 35 -1.97 -2.80 -0.41
CA ALA A 35 -2.89 -1.94 0.33
C ALA A 35 -2.65 -0.45 0.05
N THR A 36 -1.38 -0.02 -0.04
CA THR A 36 -1.07 1.37 -0.41
C THR A 36 -1.44 1.69 -1.85
N GLY A 37 -1.18 0.77 -2.78
CA GLY A 37 -1.57 0.90 -4.18
C GLY A 37 -3.07 1.01 -4.37
N VAL A 38 -3.83 0.08 -3.77
CA VAL A 38 -5.31 0.09 -3.83
C VAL A 38 -5.86 1.38 -3.23
N ARG A 39 -5.39 1.80 -2.05
CA ARG A 39 -5.78 3.09 -1.45
C ARG A 39 -5.50 4.24 -2.40
N HIS A 40 -4.32 4.29 -3.00
CA HIS A 40 -3.95 5.37 -3.91
C HIS A 40 -4.87 5.38 -5.13
N LEU A 41 -5.16 4.23 -5.72
CA LEU A 41 -6.03 4.14 -6.89
C LEU A 41 -7.51 4.46 -6.61
N THR A 42 -8.00 4.20 -5.40
CA THR A 42 -9.43 4.42 -5.08
C THR A 42 -9.72 5.77 -4.43
N THR A 43 -8.75 6.32 -3.68
CA THR A 43 -8.96 7.56 -2.93
C THR A 43 -8.32 8.78 -3.58
N SER A 44 -7.36 8.60 -4.48
CA SER A 44 -6.68 9.76 -5.07
C SER A 44 -7.60 10.50 -6.03
N PRO A 45 -7.68 11.84 -5.91
CA PRO A 45 -8.54 12.67 -6.75
C PRO A 45 -8.11 12.62 -8.22
N ASP A 46 -6.84 12.33 -8.48
CA ASP A 46 -6.28 12.22 -9.82
C ASP A 46 -6.66 10.89 -10.52
N VAL A 47 -7.07 9.86 -9.77
CA VAL A 47 -7.49 8.57 -10.33
C VAL A 47 -9.01 8.49 -10.34
N LYS A 48 -9.60 8.71 -11.52
CA LYS A 48 -11.05 8.54 -11.73
C LYS A 48 -11.30 7.22 -12.45
N TRP A 49 -12.24 6.42 -11.96
CA TRP A 49 -12.65 5.14 -12.57
C TRP A 49 -13.83 5.32 -13.54
N ASP A 50 -14.75 6.22 -13.21
CA ASP A 50 -15.90 6.57 -14.04
C ASP A 50 -15.49 7.47 -15.21
N ARG A 51 -16.02 7.19 -16.41
CA ARG A 51 -15.74 7.96 -17.62
C ARG A 51 -16.47 9.30 -17.63
N GLU A 52 -17.66 9.40 -17.04
CA GLU A 52 -18.42 10.65 -17.05
C GLU A 52 -17.77 11.70 -16.14
N VAL A 53 -17.25 11.29 -14.98
CA VAL A 53 -16.49 12.17 -14.07
C VAL A 53 -15.21 12.71 -14.72
N ARG A 54 -14.56 11.95 -15.60
CA ARG A 54 -13.35 12.40 -16.32
C ARG A 54 -13.62 13.53 -17.31
N LYS A 55 -14.85 13.66 -17.81
CA LYS A 55 -15.22 14.71 -18.78
C LYS A 55 -15.45 16.08 -18.11
N HIS A 56 -15.66 16.10 -16.80
CA HIS A 56 -16.02 17.28 -16.02
C HIS A 56 -14.90 17.64 -15.03
N PRO A 57 -13.93 18.50 -15.42
CA PRO A 57 -12.73 18.79 -14.63
C PRO A 57 -13.02 19.55 -13.33
N ASP A 58 -14.14 20.24 -13.26
CA ASP A 58 -14.67 20.99 -12.12
C ASP A 58 -15.13 20.08 -10.97
N MET A 59 -15.79 18.96 -11.28
CA MET A 59 -16.12 17.94 -10.27
C MET A 59 -14.87 17.24 -9.71
N ALA A 60 -13.77 17.21 -10.47
CA ALA A 60 -12.51 16.60 -10.04
C ALA A 60 -11.74 17.44 -8.99
N LEU A 61 -11.98 18.76 -8.92
CA LEU A 61 -11.25 19.67 -8.02
C LEU A 61 -11.76 19.64 -6.58
N LYS A 62 -13.06 19.38 -6.37
CA LYS A 62 -13.69 19.36 -5.04
C LYS A 62 -13.16 18.23 -4.14
N ASP A 63 -12.80 17.09 -4.72
CA ASP A 63 -12.19 15.96 -4.01
C ASP A 63 -10.73 16.22 -3.60
N ARG A 64 -10.07 17.20 -4.24
CA ARG A 64 -8.63 17.41 -4.08
C ARG A 64 -8.25 18.12 -2.78
N SER A 65 -9.17 18.91 -2.20
CA SER A 65 -8.89 19.66 -0.98
C SER A 65 -8.80 18.77 0.26
N GLU A 66 -9.50 17.63 0.27
CA GLU A 66 -9.52 16.72 1.42
C GLU A 66 -8.43 15.63 1.33
N TRP A 67 -8.01 15.29 0.11
CA TRP A 67 -7.03 14.22 -0.09
C TRP A 67 -5.63 14.63 0.38
N ARG A 68 -4.97 13.73 1.13
CA ARG A 68 -3.60 13.90 1.60
C ARG A 68 -2.78 12.66 1.26
N SER A 69 -1.55 12.87 0.77
CA SER A 69 -0.59 11.80 0.49
C SER A 69 -0.21 11.02 1.75
N HIS A 70 -0.12 11.71 2.89
CA HIS A 70 0.19 11.12 4.17
C HIS A 70 -1.09 10.81 4.96
N ARG A 71 -1.11 9.70 5.70
CA ARG A 71 -2.28 9.31 6.52
C ARG A 71 -2.53 10.37 7.59
N LYS A 72 -3.71 11.02 7.55
CA LYS A 72 -4.13 12.08 8.48
C LYS A 72 -3.85 11.72 9.95
N TYR A 73 -4.23 10.51 10.36
CA TYR A 73 -4.02 10.00 11.71
C TYR A 73 -2.55 10.01 12.15
N ILE A 74 -1.64 9.52 11.29
CA ILE A 74 -0.21 9.46 11.64
C ILE A 74 0.39 10.86 11.59
N SER A 75 0.01 11.66 10.58
CA SER A 75 0.50 13.02 10.48
C SER A 75 0.11 13.85 11.69
N SER A 76 -1.08 13.66 12.27
CA SER A 76 -1.58 14.44 13.42
C SER A 76 -1.06 14.00 14.79
N LEU A 77 -0.26 12.93 14.88
CA LEU A 77 0.28 12.48 16.16
C LEU A 77 1.27 13.48 16.78
N HIS A 78 1.90 14.30 15.94
CA HIS A 78 2.79 15.37 16.38
C HIS A 78 2.53 16.64 15.56
N SER A 79 2.68 17.80 16.20
CA SER A 79 2.57 19.07 15.49
C SER A 79 3.69 19.16 14.46
N ASN A 80 3.33 19.34 13.19
CA ASN A 80 4.27 19.66 12.13
C ASN A 80 3.76 20.88 11.36
N ALA A 81 4.66 21.55 10.65
CA ALA A 81 4.31 22.68 9.80
C ALA A 81 3.14 22.33 8.87
N VAL A 82 3.15 21.12 8.29
CA VAL A 82 2.13 20.64 7.36
C VAL A 82 0.72 20.56 7.97
N ASN A 83 0.55 20.14 9.22
CA ASN A 83 -0.76 20.14 9.87
C ASN A 83 -1.18 21.53 10.31
N ALA A 84 -0.23 22.34 10.81
CA ALA A 84 -0.49 23.68 11.29
C ALA A 84 -1.00 24.64 10.19
N TYR A 85 -0.73 24.35 8.92
CA TYR A 85 -1.28 25.09 7.78
C TYR A 85 -2.68 24.61 7.34
N HIS A 86 -3.04 23.35 7.62
CA HIS A 86 -4.30 22.76 7.16
C HIS A 86 -5.47 22.93 8.13
N ASP A 87 -5.20 23.20 9.42
CA ASP A 87 -6.22 23.44 10.45
C ASP A 87 -6.60 24.93 10.62
N LYS A 88 -6.20 25.80 9.67
CA LYS A 88 -6.55 27.23 9.61
C LYS A 88 -7.57 27.47 8.50
#